data_AF-A0A5S3YKQ0-F1
#
_entry.id   AF-A0A5S3YKQ0-F1
#
_cell.length_a   1.000
_cell.length_b   1.000
_cell.length_c   1.000
_cell.angle_alpha   90.00
_cell.angle_beta   90.00
_cell.angle_gamma   90.00
#
_symmetry.space_group_name_H-M   'P 1'
#
loop_
_entity.id
_entity.type
_entity.pdbx_description
1 polymer ?
#
loop_
_entity_poly.entity_id
_entity_poly.type
_entity_poly.pdbx_seq_one_letter_code
_entity_poly.pdbx_strand_id
1 'polypeptide(L)'
;DLAGADEIYCFGGVQAVAAMAIGTETIAPVDMIVGPGNAFVAEAKRQLFGRVGIDLFAGPTETLVIADDTVDGELCAADLLGQAEHGLNSPAVLLTNSEKLAKDTELEIARQLTILPTAEV
;
A
#
# COMPACT_ATOMS: atom_id res chain seq x y z
N ASP A 1 1.42 -15.48 15.87
CA ASP A 1 2.19 -16.75 15.93
C ASP A 1 3.66 -16.60 15.54
N LEU A 2 4.06 -16.22 14.32
CA LEU A 2 5.49 -16.08 13.98
C LEU A 2 6.14 -14.77 14.44
N ALA A 3 5.37 -13.68 14.45
CA ALA A 3 5.83 -12.35 14.88
C ALA A 3 5.61 -12.06 16.38
N GLY A 4 5.09 -13.03 17.14
CA GLY A 4 4.93 -12.91 18.60
C GLY A 4 3.75 -12.08 19.10
N ALA A 5 2.64 -11.99 18.34
CA ALA A 5 1.42 -11.34 18.84
C ALA A 5 0.85 -12.07 20.08
N ASP A 6 0.63 -11.33 21.17
CA ASP A 6 0.06 -11.86 22.42
C ASP A 6 -1.44 -12.16 22.31
N GLU A 7 -2.19 -11.31 21.59
CA GLU A 7 -3.63 -11.39 21.44
C GLU A 7 -4.04 -11.21 19.98
N ILE A 8 -5.03 -11.98 19.53
CA ILE A 8 -5.60 -11.90 18.17
C ILE A 8 -7.12 -11.83 18.28
N TYR A 9 -7.68 -10.76 17.73
CA TYR A 9 -9.11 -10.52 17.71
C TYR A 9 -9.65 -10.57 16.27
N CYS A 10 -10.71 -11.33 16.04
CA CYS A 10 -11.30 -11.51 14.71
C CYS A 10 -12.31 -10.39 14.36
N PHE A 11 -11.84 -9.15 14.28
CA PHE A 11 -12.63 -7.99 13.86
C PHE A 11 -11.74 -6.88 13.26
N GLY A 12 -12.31 -5.94 12.51
CA GLY A 12 -11.56 -4.89 11.81
C GLY A 12 -12.39 -3.62 11.61
N GLY A 13 -11.89 -2.67 10.83
CA GLY A 13 -12.60 -1.42 10.52
C GLY A 13 -12.55 -0.39 11.65
N VAL A 14 -13.45 0.59 11.58
CA VAL A 14 -13.53 1.72 12.54
C VAL A 14 -13.71 1.24 13.98
N GLN A 15 -14.55 0.23 14.18
CA GLN A 15 -14.83 -0.37 15.48
C GLN A 15 -13.59 -1.00 16.12
N ALA A 16 -12.67 -1.55 15.32
CA ALA A 16 -11.43 -2.11 15.83
C ALA A 16 -10.48 -1.02 16.30
N VAL A 17 -10.34 0.05 15.51
CA VAL A 17 -9.56 1.23 15.92
C VAL A 17 -10.12 1.83 17.20
N ALA A 18 -11.44 2.01 17.28
CA ALA A 18 -12.08 2.58 18.47
C ALA A 18 -11.91 1.69 19.71
N ALA A 19 -12.12 0.38 19.58
CA ALA A 19 -11.97 -0.57 20.68
C ALA A 19 -10.52 -0.58 21.22
N MET A 20 -9.52 -0.57 20.34
CA MET A 20 -8.11 -0.52 20.75
C MET A 20 -7.71 0.86 21.31
N ALA A 21 -8.28 1.96 20.82
CA ALA A 21 -7.91 3.29 21.29
C ALA A 21 -8.58 3.69 22.63
N ILE A 22 -9.80 3.20 22.88
CA ILE A 22 -10.64 3.63 24.01
C ILE A 22 -10.76 2.54 25.07
N GLY A 23 -10.58 1.27 24.68
CA GLY A 23 -10.85 0.11 25.51
C GLY A 23 -12.32 -0.31 25.47
N THR A 24 -12.56 -1.58 25.79
CA THR A 24 -13.88 -2.18 25.98
C THR A 24 -13.84 -3.10 27.21
N GLU A 25 -14.95 -3.77 27.54
CA GLU A 25 -14.97 -4.78 28.61
C GLU A 25 -14.02 -5.96 28.34
N THR A 26 -13.70 -6.23 27.07
CA THR A 26 -12.87 -7.36 26.65
C THR A 26 -11.49 -6.95 26.13
N ILE A 27 -11.36 -5.75 25.58
CA ILE A 27 -10.14 -5.27 24.92
C ILE A 27 -9.55 -4.11 25.73
N ALA A 28 -8.35 -4.29 26.28
CA ALA A 28 -7.63 -3.21 26.94
C ALA A 28 -7.21 -2.14 25.91
N PRO A 29 -7.25 -0.85 26.27
CA PRO A 29 -6.73 0.19 25.40
C PRO A 29 -5.22 0.04 25.20
N VAL A 30 -4.72 0.39 24.01
CA VAL A 30 -3.30 0.38 23.67
C VAL A 30 -2.76 1.79 23.55
N ASP A 31 -1.44 1.94 23.68
CA ASP A 31 -0.77 3.24 23.54
C ASP A 31 -0.55 3.66 22.07
N MET A 32 -0.50 2.70 21.14
CA MET A 32 -0.25 2.96 19.73
C MET A 32 -1.00 1.97 18.82
N ILE A 33 -1.60 2.49 17.74
CA ILE A 33 -2.24 1.69 16.68
C ILE A 33 -1.48 1.88 15.38
N VAL A 34 -0.93 0.77 14.86
CA VAL A 34 -0.16 0.73 13.61
C VAL A 34 -0.89 -0.07 12.54
N GLY A 35 -0.52 0.16 11.28
CA GLY A 35 -1.01 -0.60 10.14
C GLY A 35 -1.93 0.24 9.24
N PRO A 36 -1.83 0.06 7.91
CA PRO A 36 -2.70 0.71 6.95
C PRO A 36 -4.11 0.10 7.00
N GLY A 37 -5.07 0.82 6.42
CA GLY A 37 -6.42 0.34 6.24
C GLY A 37 -7.15 1.18 5.20
N ASN A 38 -8.40 0.83 4.93
CA ASN A 38 -9.23 1.62 4.02
C ASN A 38 -9.47 3.06 4.57
N ALA A 39 -10.12 3.90 3.76
CA ALA A 39 -10.40 5.28 4.10
C ALA A 39 -11.08 5.46 5.48
N PHE A 40 -11.94 4.52 5.89
CA PHE A 40 -12.62 4.60 7.18
C PHE A 40 -11.67 4.31 8.36
N VAL A 41 -10.77 3.34 8.22
CA VAL A 41 -9.73 3.05 9.23
C VAL A 41 -8.78 4.23 9.37
N ALA A 42 -8.36 4.82 8.23
CA ALA A 42 -7.50 5.99 8.21
C ALA A 42 -8.18 7.19 8.91
N GLU A 43 -9.45 7.44 8.61
CA GLU A 43 -10.23 8.51 9.24
C GLU A 43 -10.45 8.27 10.74
N ALA A 44 -10.72 7.03 11.15
CA ALA A 44 -10.85 6.67 12.56
C ALA A 44 -9.54 6.92 13.34
N LYS A 45 -8.40 6.48 12.78
CA LYS A 45 -7.07 6.77 13.33
C LYS A 45 -6.85 8.28 13.43
N ARG A 46 -7.28 9.05 12.42
CA ARG A 46 -7.16 10.51 12.42
C ARG A 46 -7.98 11.20 13.51
N GLN A 47 -9.22 10.78 13.73
CA GLN A 47 -10.06 11.35 14.79
C GLN A 47 -9.55 11.00 16.21
N LEU A 48 -8.89 9.85 16.37
CA LEU A 48 -8.39 9.36 17.65
C LEU A 48 -6.94 9.75 17.94
N PHE A 49 -6.26 10.38 16.98
CA PHE A 49 -4.89 10.86 17.16
C PHE A 49 -4.81 11.84 18.33
N GLY A 50 -3.81 11.64 19.20
CA GLY A 50 -3.63 12.39 20.44
C GLY A 50 -4.28 11.72 21.66
N ARG A 51 -5.31 10.89 21.46
CA ARG A 51 -5.79 9.96 22.49
C ARG A 51 -4.98 8.66 22.48
N VAL A 52 -4.65 8.18 21.28
CA VAL A 52 -3.75 7.05 21.04
C VAL A 52 -2.69 7.48 20.03
N GLY A 53 -1.49 6.90 20.14
CA GLY A 53 -0.47 7.04 19.10
C GLY A 53 -0.93 6.39 17.80
N ILE A 54 -0.60 7.01 16.67
CA ILE A 54 -0.73 6.37 15.35
C ILE A 54 0.61 6.49 14.64
N ASP A 55 0.89 5.56 13.73
CA ASP A 55 2.08 5.56 12.88
C ASP A 55 2.12 6.75 11.91
N LEU A 56 1.14 6.84 11.01
CA LEU A 56 1.04 7.85 9.97
C LEU A 56 -0.41 8.02 9.48
N PHE A 57 -0.69 9.15 8.86
CA PHE A 57 -1.90 9.32 8.05
C PHE A 57 -1.69 8.64 6.70
N ALA A 58 -2.41 7.55 6.45
CA ALA A 58 -2.22 6.76 5.24
C ALA A 58 -2.65 7.56 4.01
N GLY A 59 -1.74 7.68 3.04
CA GLY A 59 -2.02 8.11 1.67
C GLY A 59 -1.96 6.94 0.70
N PRO A 60 -2.25 7.15 -0.59
CA PRO A 60 -2.00 6.14 -1.62
C PRO A 60 -0.51 5.78 -1.62
N THR A 61 -0.20 4.51 -1.88
CA THR A 61 1.17 4.07 -2.13
C THR A 61 1.62 4.56 -3.50
N GLU A 62 2.91 4.80 -3.68
CA GLU A 62 3.49 5.25 -4.95
C GLU A 62 4.86 4.61 -5.19
N THR A 63 5.29 4.57 -6.46
CA THR A 63 6.64 4.15 -6.85
C THR A 63 7.17 5.02 -8.00
N LEU A 64 8.44 5.42 -7.89
CA LEU A 64 9.20 6.11 -8.93
C LEU A 64 10.45 5.29 -9.28
N VAL A 65 10.46 4.71 -10.47
CA VAL A 65 11.62 4.02 -11.05
C VAL A 65 12.45 5.05 -11.82
N ILE A 66 13.75 5.14 -11.52
CA ILE A 66 14.70 5.98 -12.27
C ILE A 66 15.69 5.04 -12.96
N ALA A 67 15.67 4.99 -14.29
CA ALA A 67 16.48 4.05 -15.07
C ALA A 67 17.02 4.69 -16.36
N ASP A 68 18.20 4.23 -16.79
CA ASP A 68 18.81 4.59 -18.08
C ASP A 68 18.75 3.40 -19.06
N ASP A 69 19.36 3.57 -20.23
CA ASP A 69 19.33 2.58 -21.31
C ASP A 69 20.10 1.27 -21.04
N THR A 70 20.69 1.12 -19.85
CA THR A 70 21.39 -0.13 -19.46
C THR A 70 20.44 -1.20 -18.90
N VAL A 71 19.21 -0.82 -18.54
CA VAL A 71 18.18 -1.72 -18.01
C VAL A 71 17.26 -2.18 -19.16
N ASP A 72 16.70 -3.38 -19.06
CA ASP A 72 15.66 -3.83 -19.98
C ASP A 72 14.27 -3.29 -19.59
N GLY A 73 13.40 -3.15 -20.59
CA GLY A 73 12.05 -2.63 -20.38
C GLY A 73 11.15 -3.57 -19.58
N GLU A 74 11.44 -4.88 -19.53
CA GLU A 74 10.63 -5.90 -18.86
C GLU A 74 10.71 -5.72 -17.34
N LEU A 75 11.92 -5.51 -16.80
CA LEU A 75 12.12 -5.21 -15.38
C LEU A 75 11.42 -3.92 -14.97
N CYS A 76 11.57 -2.85 -15.77
CA CYS A 76 10.89 -1.58 -15.47
C CYS A 76 9.37 -1.76 -15.48
N ALA A 77 8.81 -2.50 -16.45
CA ALA A 77 7.39 -2.79 -16.51
C ALA A 77 6.91 -3.60 -15.30
N ALA A 78 7.67 -4.60 -14.88
CA ALA A 78 7.33 -5.43 -13.72
C ALA A 78 7.29 -4.62 -12.42
N ASP A 79 8.27 -3.73 -12.20
CA ASP A 79 8.29 -2.87 -11.01
C ASP A 79 7.10 -1.89 -11.00
N LEU A 80 6.78 -1.29 -12.15
CA LEU A 80 5.63 -0.38 -12.28
C LEU A 80 4.30 -1.09 -12.03
N LEU A 81 4.11 -2.26 -12.66
CA LEU A 81 2.88 -3.05 -12.53
C LEU A 81 2.72 -3.63 -11.13
N GLY A 82 3.83 -4.01 -10.49
CA GLY A 82 3.83 -4.45 -9.08
C GLY A 82 3.33 -3.37 -8.13
N GLN A 83 3.57 -2.09 -8.44
CA GLN A 83 2.96 -0.99 -7.69
C GLN A 83 1.50 -0.74 -8.12
N ALA A 84 1.20 -0.77 -9.42
CA ALA A 84 -0.12 -0.48 -9.96
C ALA A 84 -1.19 -1.45 -9.43
N GLU A 85 -0.84 -2.73 -9.22
CA GLU A 85 -1.79 -3.74 -8.71
C GLU A 85 -2.27 -3.50 -7.27
N HIS A 86 -1.66 -2.56 -6.53
CA HIS A 86 -2.15 -2.17 -5.21
C HIS A 86 -3.51 -1.45 -5.25
N GLY A 87 -3.89 -0.87 -6.39
CA GLY A 87 -5.20 -0.26 -6.59
C GLY A 87 -5.20 0.93 -7.55
N LEU A 88 -6.39 1.29 -8.05
CA LEU A 88 -6.66 2.37 -9.02
C LEU A 88 -6.00 3.73 -8.75
N ASN A 89 -5.66 4.03 -7.49
CA ASN A 89 -5.05 5.29 -7.09
C ASN A 89 -3.55 5.15 -6.76
N SER A 90 -2.90 4.08 -7.19
CA SER A 90 -1.49 3.77 -6.88
C SER A 90 -0.58 4.24 -8.03
N PRO A 91 0.08 5.41 -7.92
CA PRO A 91 0.88 5.93 -9.00
C PRO A 91 2.16 5.10 -9.17
N ALA A 92 2.46 4.74 -10.42
CA ALA A 92 3.71 4.10 -10.81
C ALA A 92 4.34 4.94 -11.93
N VAL A 93 5.54 5.46 -11.70
CA VAL A 93 6.20 6.41 -12.60
C VAL A 93 7.57 5.88 -13.01
N LEU A 94 7.88 5.91 -14.31
CA LEU A 94 9.23 5.74 -14.83
C LEU A 94 9.81 7.09 -15.24
N LEU A 95 10.99 7.41 -14.73
CA LEU A 95 11.80 8.53 -15.15
C LEU A 95 13.06 8.00 -15.85
N THR A 96 13.18 8.29 -17.14
CA THR A 96 14.33 7.89 -17.95
C THR A 96 14.77 9.00 -18.89
N ASN A 97 16.06 9.03 -19.21
CA ASN A 97 16.64 9.86 -20.27
C ASN A 97 16.69 9.12 -21.63
N SER A 98 16.21 7.88 -21.69
CA SER A 98 16.23 7.04 -22.90
C SER A 98 14.82 6.86 -23.47
N GLU A 99 14.57 7.45 -24.64
CA GLU A 99 13.32 7.25 -25.36
C GLU A 99 13.12 5.78 -25.76
N LYS A 100 14.21 5.06 -26.04
CA LYS A 100 14.15 3.63 -26.32
C LYS A 100 13.63 2.86 -25.12
N LEU A 101 14.18 3.09 -23.93
CA LEU A 101 13.73 2.40 -22.72
C LEU A 101 12.26 2.69 -22.46
N ALA A 102 11.83 3.96 -22.55
CA ALA A 102 10.44 4.32 -22.33
C ALA A 102 9.48 3.53 -23.23
N LYS A 103 9.79 3.41 -24.53
CA LYS A 103 8.98 2.66 -25.50
C LYS A 103 9.01 1.16 -25.24
N ASP A 104 10.18 0.61 -24.91
CA ASP A 104 10.31 -0.82 -24.61
C ASP A 104 9.51 -1.19 -23.35
N THR A 105 9.53 -0.33 -22.32
CA THR A 105 8.72 -0.50 -21.11
C THR A 105 7.22 -0.44 -21.41
N GLU A 106 6.74 0.48 -22.25
CA GLU A 106 5.33 0.53 -22.64
C GLU A 106 4.86 -0.77 -23.35
N LEU A 107 5.71 -1.33 -24.22
CA LEU A 107 5.44 -2.60 -24.89
C LEU A 107 5.36 -3.77 -23.89
N GLU A 108 6.28 -3.80 -22.93
CA GLU A 108 6.29 -4.83 -21.89
C GLU A 108 5.11 -4.70 -20.93
N ILE A 109 4.69 -3.47 -20.59
CA ILE A 109 3.45 -3.25 -19.82
C ILE A 109 2.26 -3.85 -20.56
N ALA A 110 2.09 -3.54 -21.85
CA ALA A 110 0.98 -4.06 -22.64
C ALA A 110 1.01 -5.60 -22.71
N ARG A 111 2.20 -6.21 -22.83
CA ARG A 111 2.35 -7.66 -22.83
C ARG A 111 2.02 -8.28 -21.47
N GLN A 112 2.58 -7.74 -20.38
CA GLN A 112 2.42 -8.29 -19.04
C GLN A 112 0.95 -8.18 -18.56
N LEU A 113 0.23 -7.12 -18.91
CA LEU A 113 -1.20 -7.00 -18.61
C LEU A 113 -2.06 -8.11 -19.24
N THR A 114 -1.60 -8.79 -20.29
CA THR A 114 -2.35 -9.93 -20.87
C THR A 114 -2.27 -11.21 -20.02
N ILE A 115 -1.32 -11.29 -19.08
CA ILE A 115 -1.06 -12.49 -18.27
C ILE A 115 -1.29 -12.27 -16.77
N LEU A 116 -1.28 -11.02 -16.30
CA LEU A 116 -1.46 -10.71 -14.88
C LEU A 116 -2.93 -10.91 -14.45
N PRO A 117 -3.20 -11.67 -13.38
CA PRO A 117 -4.55 -11.81 -12.82
C PRO A 117 -5.12 -10.47 -12.31
N THR A 118 -4.25 -9.51 -11.99
CA THR A 118 -4.55 -8.18 -11.45
C THR A 118 -4.69 -7.12 -12.55
N ALA A 119 -4.70 -7.49 -13.83
CA ALA A 119 -4.70 -6.54 -14.94
C ALA A 119 -5.89 -5.56 -14.99
N GLU A 120 -7.01 -5.89 -14.35
CA GLU A 120 -8.23 -5.07 -14.28
C GLU A 120 -8.21 -4.05 -13.12
N VAL A 121 -7.21 -4.14 -12.22
CA VAL A 121 -7.05 -3.23 -11.06
C VAL A 121 -6.59 -1.86 -11.52
#